data_AF-A0A0K8MFM3-F1
#
_entry.id   AF-A0A0K8MFM3-F1
#
_cell.length_a   1.000
_cell.length_b   1.000
_cell.length_c   1.000
_cell.angle_alpha   90.00
_cell.angle_beta   90.00
_cell.angle_gamma   90.00
#
_symmetry.space_group_name_H-M   'P 1'
#
loop_
_entity.id
_entity.type
_entity.pdbx_description
1 polymer ?
#
loop_
_entity_poly.entity_id
_entity_poly.type
_entity_poly.pdbx_seq_one_letter_code
_entity_poly.pdbx_strand_id
1 'polypeptide(L)'
;MIIFGFLSLIVLFIYGCFWFSFKVIEYLPYLFLIWLVLEILIFVSDHFVTILIALWALATVFWYVKKHHDSKMADVTDENPSEPETEIVQEPEEVFAPDVTVTKTTPEIAPEPMANPVQELADLQKQFAADNALNLGDGLSVDTQSQQFLIVLDEDDANSYILADFADTKKVQIKEADDLSKVIAVHFQNMPFGDFVNLKLSNEMNPVLGQSPAGYFETLLAKWSN
;
A
#
# COMPACT_ATOMS: atom_id res chain seq x y z
N MET A 1 43.21 -6.54 -60.85
CA MET A 1 43.59 -5.52 -59.84
C MET A 1 42.45 -4.59 -59.46
N ILE A 2 41.71 -4.00 -60.42
CA ILE A 2 40.62 -3.04 -60.14
C ILE A 2 39.51 -3.64 -59.25
N ILE A 3 39.08 -4.87 -59.52
CA ILE A 3 38.03 -5.56 -58.75
C ILE A 3 38.44 -5.75 -57.27
N PHE A 4 39.70 -6.08 -56.99
CA PHE A 4 40.21 -6.21 -55.62
C PHE A 4 40.28 -4.86 -54.90
N GLY A 5 40.54 -3.77 -55.62
CA GLY A 5 40.48 -2.41 -55.05
C GLY A 5 39.06 -2.02 -54.64
N PHE A 6 38.06 -2.30 -55.49
CA PHE A 6 36.65 -2.08 -55.17
C PHE A 6 36.18 -2.93 -53.99
N LEU A 7 36.57 -4.21 -53.94
CA LEU A 7 36.23 -5.09 -52.83
C LEU A 7 36.78 -4.55 -51.49
N SER A 8 38.01 -4.03 -51.51
CA SER A 8 38.66 -3.45 -50.32
C SER A 8 37.95 -2.18 -49.84
N LEU A 9 37.48 -1.33 -50.76
CA LEU A 9 36.70 -0.13 -50.41
C LEU A 9 35.34 -0.49 -49.80
N ILE A 10 34.66 -1.51 -50.32
CA ILE A 10 33.39 -1.98 -49.77
C ILE A 10 33.58 -2.51 -48.34
N VAL A 11 34.63 -3.30 -48.11
CA VAL A 11 34.93 -3.82 -46.76
C VAL A 11 35.24 -2.69 -45.78
N LEU A 12 36.03 -1.68 -46.19
CA LEU A 12 36.31 -0.51 -45.35
C LEU A 12 35.04 0.30 -45.05
N PHE A 13 34.15 0.45 -46.04
CA PHE A 13 32.89 1.14 -45.85
C PHE A 13 31.98 0.42 -44.84
N ILE A 14 31.82 -0.91 -44.98
CA ILE A 14 31.04 -1.73 -44.05
C ILE A 14 31.63 -1.64 -42.63
N TYR A 15 32.96 -1.71 -42.51
CA TYR A 15 33.64 -1.58 -41.21
C TYR A 15 33.41 -0.20 -40.58
N GLY A 16 33.45 0.88 -41.37
CA GLY A 16 33.13 2.23 -40.92
C GLY A 16 31.68 2.36 -40.44
N CYS A 17 30.72 1.81 -41.19
CA CYS A 17 29.31 1.78 -40.79
C CYS A 17 29.10 0.99 -39.49
N PHE A 18 29.78 -0.14 -39.32
CA PHE A 18 29.71 -0.95 -38.11
C PHE A 18 30.21 -0.17 -36.89
N TRP A 19 31.38 0.47 -36.98
CA TRP A 19 31.92 1.31 -35.90
C TRP A 19 31.02 2.50 -35.56
N PHE A 20 30.42 3.13 -36.57
CA PHE A 20 29.49 4.23 -36.37
C PHE A 20 28.22 3.77 -35.63
N SER A 21 27.63 2.63 -36.01
CA SER A 21 26.47 2.06 -35.31
C SER A 21 26.78 1.71 -33.85
N PHE A 22 27.96 1.15 -33.58
CA PHE A 22 28.40 0.91 -32.20
C PHE A 22 28.50 2.19 -31.38
N LYS A 23 29.04 3.27 -31.97
CA LYS A 23 29.10 4.58 -31.31
C LYS A 23 27.72 5.16 -31.04
N VAL A 24 26.78 5.03 -31.96
CA VAL A 24 25.39 5.50 -31.75
C VAL A 24 24.72 4.72 -30.61
N ILE A 25 24.90 3.39 -30.56
CA ILE A 25 24.37 2.56 -29.47
C ILE A 25 25.00 2.94 -28.12
N GLU A 26 26.30 3.25 -28.09
CA GLU A 26 26.99 3.73 -26.89
C GLU A 26 26.39 5.05 -26.36
N TYR A 27 25.93 5.94 -27.24
CA TYR A 27 25.31 7.22 -26.85
C TYR A 27 23.80 7.14 -26.55
N LEU A 28 23.13 6.06 -26.99
CA LEU A 28 21.70 5.84 -26.79
C LEU A 28 21.24 5.91 -25.31
N PRO A 29 21.94 5.32 -24.32
CA PRO A 29 21.56 5.46 -22.91
C PRO A 29 21.65 6.91 -22.41
N TYR A 30 22.61 7.70 -22.90
CA TYR A 30 22.74 9.10 -22.52
C TYR A 30 21.62 9.95 -23.12
N LEU A 31 21.22 9.67 -24.37
CA LEU A 31 20.07 10.31 -24.99
C LEU A 31 18.77 9.97 -24.25
N PHE A 32 18.60 8.71 -23.83
CA PHE A 32 17.46 8.31 -23.00
C PHE A 32 17.46 9.01 -21.64
N LEU A 33 18.63 9.14 -21.00
CA LEU A 33 18.77 9.86 -19.74
C LEU A 33 18.40 11.35 -19.89
N ILE A 34 18.87 12.00 -20.94
CA ILE A 34 18.52 13.40 -21.24
C ILE A 34 17.02 13.55 -21.47
N TRP A 35 16.41 12.63 -22.23
CA TRP A 35 14.97 12.62 -22.47
C TRP A 35 14.18 12.44 -21.16
N LEU A 36 14.58 11.50 -20.30
CA LEU A 36 13.97 11.28 -18.99
C LEU A 36 14.03 12.54 -18.11
N VAL A 37 15.19 13.22 -18.07
CA VAL A 37 15.35 14.46 -17.31
C VAL A 37 14.42 15.55 -17.85
N LEU A 38 14.25 15.64 -19.18
CA LEU A 38 13.34 16.60 -19.80
C LEU A 38 11.87 16.33 -19.40
N GLU A 39 11.45 15.07 -19.43
CA GLU A 39 10.08 14.66 -19.02
C GLU A 39 9.82 15.02 -17.55
N ILE A 40 10.77 14.77 -16.65
CA ILE A 40 10.64 15.14 -15.24
C ILE A 40 10.51 16.67 -15.09
N LEU A 41 11.29 17.46 -15.84
CA LEU A 41 11.21 18.92 -15.78
C LEU A 41 9.87 19.44 -16.30
N ILE A 42 9.35 18.86 -17.39
CA ILE A 42 8.04 19.20 -17.93
C ILE A 42 6.94 18.84 -16.92
N PHE A 43 6.99 17.64 -16.33
CA PHE A 43 6.05 17.20 -15.32
C PHE A 43 6.02 18.15 -14.12
N VAL A 44 7.20 18.48 -13.57
CA VAL A 44 7.33 19.41 -12.44
C VAL A 44 6.82 20.80 -12.82
N SER A 45 7.10 21.29 -14.03
CA SER A 45 6.62 22.59 -14.49
C SER A 45 5.10 22.64 -14.63
N ASP A 46 4.50 21.59 -15.20
CA ASP A 46 3.06 21.49 -15.45
C ASP A 46 2.28 21.32 -14.13
N HIS A 47 2.85 20.55 -13.20
CA HIS A 47 2.24 20.25 -11.91
C HIS A 47 2.71 21.17 -10.80
N PHE A 48 3.53 22.19 -11.09
CA PHE A 48 4.15 23.07 -10.09
C PHE A 48 3.09 23.70 -9.17
N VAL A 49 2.00 24.18 -9.75
CA VAL A 49 0.88 24.79 -9.00
C VAL A 49 0.18 23.76 -8.14
N THR A 50 -0.08 22.56 -8.67
CA THR A 50 -0.72 21.45 -7.94
C THR A 50 0.14 20.98 -6.77
N ILE A 51 1.46 20.87 -6.98
CA ILE A 51 2.44 20.51 -5.94
C ILE A 51 2.48 21.58 -4.85
N LEU A 52 2.50 22.87 -5.22
CA LEU A 52 2.46 23.97 -4.25
C LEU A 52 1.16 23.98 -3.44
N ILE A 53 0.01 23.73 -4.06
CA ILE A 53 -1.28 23.65 -3.36
C ILE A 53 -1.27 22.47 -2.38
N ALA A 54 -0.76 21.31 -2.79
CA ALA A 54 -0.65 20.15 -1.90
C ALA A 54 0.26 20.43 -0.69
N LEU A 55 1.42 21.05 -0.92
CA LEU A 55 2.34 21.45 0.16
C LEU A 55 1.71 22.49 1.10
N TRP A 56 0.97 23.46 0.54
CA TRP A 56 0.26 24.45 1.35
C TRP A 56 -0.86 23.83 2.19
N ALA A 57 -1.61 22.88 1.62
CA ALA A 57 -2.63 22.14 2.35
C ALA A 57 -2.02 21.34 3.52
N LEU A 58 -0.92 20.62 3.28
CA LEU A 58 -0.19 19.90 4.32
C LEU A 58 0.34 20.83 5.42
N ALA A 59 0.93 21.98 5.04
CA ALA A 59 1.41 22.97 5.99
C ALA A 59 0.27 23.55 6.85
N THR A 60 -0.90 23.78 6.25
CA THR A 60 -2.08 24.30 6.95
C THR A 60 -2.65 23.28 7.93
N VAL A 61 -2.75 22.01 7.53
CA VAL A 61 -3.17 20.91 8.41
C VAL A 61 -2.19 20.76 9.57
N PHE A 62 -0.89 20.77 9.29
CA PHE A 62 0.15 20.66 10.32
C PHE A 62 0.09 21.83 11.31
N TRP A 63 -0.07 23.07 10.81
CA TRP A 63 -0.22 24.24 11.66
C TRP A 63 -1.48 24.17 12.53
N TYR A 64 -2.61 23.72 11.98
CA TYR A 64 -3.87 23.55 12.70
C TYR A 64 -3.75 22.51 13.82
N VAL A 65 -3.19 21.32 13.52
CA VAL A 65 -2.97 20.26 14.50
C VAL A 65 -2.05 20.75 15.62
N LYS A 66 -0.93 21.40 15.27
CA LYS A 66 -0.02 21.97 16.26
C LYS A 66 -0.69 23.00 17.16
N LYS A 67 -1.45 23.94 16.58
CA LYS A 67 -2.15 24.99 17.33
C LYS A 67 -3.17 24.42 18.31
N HIS A 68 -3.90 23.37 17.94
CA HIS A 68 -4.87 22.71 18.83
C HIS A 68 -4.23 21.80 19.88
N HIS A 69 -3.04 21.26 19.61
CA HIS A 69 -2.26 20.54 20.60
C HIS A 69 -1.66 21.50 21.65
N ASP A 70 -1.14 22.65 21.23
CA ASP A 70 -0.54 23.64 22.14
C ASP A 70 -1.60 24.37 22.98
N SER A 71 -2.81 24.62 22.45
CA SER A 71 -3.89 25.25 23.24
C SER A 71 -4.50 24.34 24.31
N LYS A 72 -4.40 23.02 24.17
CA LYS A 72 -4.83 22.07 25.21
C LYS A 72 -3.81 21.91 26.35
N MET A 73 -2.54 22.27 26.11
CA MET A 73 -1.48 22.26 27.12
C MET A 73 -1.42 23.57 27.92
N ALA A 74 -1.87 24.69 27.32
CA ALA A 74 -1.87 26.00 27.97
C ALA A 74 -2.97 26.20 29.04
N ASP A 75 -3.94 25.29 29.12
CA ASP A 75 -5.11 25.39 30.02
C ASP A 75 -4.98 24.50 31.28
N VAL A 76 -3.78 23.94 31.54
CA VAL A 76 -3.55 22.97 32.65
C VAL A 76 -2.67 23.54 33.78
N THR A 77 -2.36 24.83 33.76
CA THR A 77 -1.65 25.50 34.87
C THR A 77 -2.41 26.73 35.31
N ASP A 78 -3.40 26.55 36.17
CA ASP A 78 -3.69 27.42 37.33
C ASP A 78 -4.89 26.86 38.13
N GLU A 79 -4.61 25.97 39.09
CA GLU A 79 -5.45 25.79 40.30
C GLU A 79 -4.76 26.63 41.41
N ASN A 80 -5.40 27.50 42.21
CA ASN A 80 -6.59 27.34 43.07
C ASN A 80 -6.80 28.68 43.88
N PRO A 81 -7.70 28.79 44.89
CA PRO A 81 -9.17 28.88 44.93
C PRO A 81 -9.71 30.24 45.45
N SER A 82 -11.00 30.53 45.24
CA SER A 82 -11.93 31.17 46.21
C SER A 82 -13.38 31.11 45.70
N GLU A 83 -14.27 30.54 46.52
CA GLU A 83 -15.74 30.38 46.37
C GLU A 83 -16.55 31.71 46.41
N PRO A 84 -17.90 31.72 46.50
CA PRO A 84 -18.97 31.17 45.64
C PRO A 84 -20.05 32.22 45.31
N GLU A 85 -21.03 31.94 44.41
CA GLU A 85 -22.49 32.25 44.58
C GLU A 85 -23.32 32.04 43.28
N THR A 86 -24.38 31.21 43.39
CA THR A 86 -25.78 31.27 42.83
C THR A 86 -26.05 31.65 41.36
N GLU A 87 -27.06 31.17 40.61
CA GLU A 87 -28.14 30.16 40.66
C GLU A 87 -28.88 30.24 39.29
N ILE A 88 -29.70 29.22 38.94
CA ILE A 88 -30.80 29.18 37.93
C ILE A 88 -30.51 28.57 36.53
N VAL A 89 -30.62 27.24 36.45
CA VAL A 89 -31.65 26.41 35.75
C VAL A 89 -32.16 26.85 34.36
N GLN A 90 -31.92 26.01 33.34
CA GLN A 90 -32.96 25.39 32.48
C GLN A 90 -32.45 24.13 31.74
N GLU A 91 -33.40 23.26 31.41
CA GLU A 91 -33.36 21.78 31.30
C GLU A 91 -33.22 21.29 29.83
N PRO A 92 -33.42 19.99 29.49
CA PRO A 92 -32.39 19.11 28.94
C PRO A 92 -32.56 18.79 27.44
N GLU A 93 -31.50 18.35 26.76
CA GLU A 93 -31.65 17.54 25.56
C GLU A 93 -30.79 16.29 25.63
N GLU A 94 -31.41 15.21 25.20
CA GLU A 94 -31.19 13.82 25.56
C GLU A 94 -30.08 13.13 24.75
N VAL A 95 -29.38 12.23 25.44
CA VAL A 95 -28.82 10.95 24.97
C VAL A 95 -27.66 11.02 23.96
N PHE A 96 -26.43 10.76 24.43
CA PHE A 96 -25.75 9.47 24.20
C PHE A 96 -24.59 9.30 25.21
N ALA A 97 -24.71 8.30 26.08
CA ALA A 97 -23.59 7.70 26.81
C ALA A 97 -22.64 7.01 25.80
N PRO A 98 -21.32 6.85 26.07
CA PRO A 98 -20.78 6.21 27.27
C PRO A 98 -19.72 7.07 27.98
N ASP A 99 -19.63 7.09 29.30
CA ASP A 99 -19.21 6.01 30.20
C ASP A 99 -17.76 5.55 29.97
N VAL A 100 -16.96 5.80 31.02
CA VAL A 100 -15.67 5.20 31.39
C VAL A 100 -14.50 5.37 30.42
N THR A 101 -13.71 6.40 30.71
CA THR A 101 -12.26 6.40 30.58
C THR A 101 -11.67 5.20 31.34
N VAL A 102 -11.54 4.05 30.68
CA VAL A 102 -10.49 3.11 31.05
C VAL A 102 -9.22 3.61 30.39
N THR A 103 -8.34 4.20 31.19
CA THR A 103 -6.94 4.41 30.86
C THR A 103 -6.35 3.05 30.47
N LYS A 104 -6.17 2.82 29.18
CA LYS A 104 -5.24 1.81 28.70
C LYS A 104 -4.32 2.52 27.72
N THR A 105 -3.17 2.94 28.23
CA THR A 105 -1.93 2.91 27.46
C THR A 105 -1.89 1.54 26.79
N THR A 106 -2.34 1.47 25.54
CA THR A 106 -2.02 0.34 24.68
C THR A 106 -0.52 0.47 24.45
N PRO A 107 0.29 -0.45 24.98
CA PRO A 107 1.66 -0.57 24.51
C PRO A 107 1.54 -0.81 23.01
N GLU A 108 2.38 -0.13 22.24
CA GLU A 108 2.80 -0.62 20.96
C GLU A 108 3.39 -2.02 21.20
N ILE A 109 2.53 -3.04 21.18
CA ILE A 109 2.96 -4.41 21.00
C ILE A 109 3.25 -4.46 19.51
N ALA A 110 4.43 -3.95 19.13
CA ALA A 110 5.15 -4.63 18.08
C ALA A 110 5.11 -6.12 18.49
N PRO A 111 4.66 -7.03 17.63
CA PRO A 111 4.78 -8.45 17.93
C PRO A 111 6.22 -8.66 18.39
N GLU A 112 6.42 -9.35 19.52
CA GLU A 112 7.77 -9.65 20.00
C GLU A 112 8.58 -10.11 18.78
N PRO A 113 9.77 -9.54 18.51
CA PRO A 113 10.59 -10.05 17.43
C PRO A 113 10.92 -11.51 17.78
N MET A 114 10.15 -12.43 17.22
CA MET A 114 10.32 -13.85 17.45
C MET A 114 11.59 -14.29 16.72
N ALA A 115 12.26 -15.29 17.29
CA ALA A 115 13.66 -15.59 17.05
C ALA A 115 14.04 -15.96 15.59
N ASN A 116 13.07 -16.17 14.69
CA ASN A 116 13.32 -16.42 13.26
C ASN A 116 12.05 -16.23 12.37
N PRO A 117 11.89 -15.11 11.66
CA PRO A 117 10.69 -14.82 10.83
C PRO A 117 10.50 -15.79 9.64
N VAL A 118 11.60 -16.37 9.13
CA VAL A 118 11.54 -17.41 8.08
C VAL A 118 10.82 -18.66 8.58
N GLN A 119 11.08 -19.05 9.83
CA GLN A 119 10.47 -20.22 10.43
C GLN A 119 8.97 -19.99 10.69
N GLU A 120 8.61 -18.77 11.09
CA GLU A 120 7.22 -18.39 11.37
C GLU A 120 6.33 -18.44 10.12
N LEU A 121 6.75 -17.80 9.02
CA LEU A 121 5.98 -17.87 7.76
C LEU A 121 5.82 -19.31 7.28
N ALA A 122 6.88 -20.12 7.37
CA ALA A 122 6.82 -21.53 6.99
C ALA A 122 5.84 -22.34 7.87
N ASP A 123 5.76 -22.02 9.17
CA ASP A 123 4.85 -22.70 10.09
C ASP A 123 3.39 -22.23 9.90
N LEU A 124 3.15 -20.94 9.62
CA LEU A 124 1.84 -20.42 9.21
C LEU A 124 1.36 -21.06 7.90
N GLN A 125 2.23 -21.17 6.90
CA GLN A 125 1.90 -21.84 5.64
C GLN A 125 1.55 -23.32 5.85
N LYS A 126 2.27 -24.03 6.73
CA LYS A 126 1.93 -25.41 7.10
C LYS A 126 0.59 -25.50 7.81
N GLN A 127 0.29 -24.56 8.70
CA GLN A 127 -0.99 -24.52 9.42
C GLN A 127 -2.14 -24.33 8.43
N PHE A 128 -2.06 -23.31 7.56
CA PHE A 128 -3.07 -23.06 6.52
C PHE A 128 -3.24 -24.27 5.59
N ALA A 129 -2.15 -24.96 5.24
CA ALA A 129 -2.22 -26.19 4.46
C ALA A 129 -2.91 -27.33 5.23
N ALA A 130 -2.65 -27.48 6.53
CA ALA A 130 -3.28 -28.49 7.39
C ALA A 130 -4.79 -28.23 7.58
N ASP A 131 -5.18 -26.96 7.66
CA ASP A 131 -6.57 -26.53 7.84
C ASP A 131 -7.36 -26.53 6.51
N ASN A 132 -6.72 -26.93 5.42
CA ASN A 132 -7.26 -26.94 4.05
C ASN A 132 -7.70 -25.53 3.59
N ALA A 133 -6.91 -24.52 3.93
CA ALA A 133 -7.11 -23.17 3.44
C ALA A 133 -7.07 -23.12 1.91
N LEU A 134 -7.90 -22.26 1.34
CA LEU A 134 -8.00 -22.06 -0.10
C LEU A 134 -6.89 -21.11 -0.56
N ASN A 135 -5.98 -21.61 -1.39
CA ASN A 135 -5.01 -20.75 -2.08
C ASN A 135 -5.68 -20.13 -3.32
N LEU A 136 -5.82 -18.81 -3.33
CA LEU A 136 -6.49 -18.05 -4.39
C LEU A 136 -5.50 -17.47 -5.42
N GLY A 137 -4.19 -17.66 -5.22
CA GLY A 137 -3.12 -17.07 -6.02
C GLY A 137 -2.58 -15.77 -5.42
N ASP A 138 -1.48 -15.27 -6.00
CA ASP A 138 -0.84 -14.01 -5.59
C ASP A 138 -0.51 -13.94 -4.09
N GLY A 139 0.02 -15.06 -3.55
CA GLY A 139 0.36 -15.19 -2.13
C GLY A 139 -0.84 -15.24 -1.17
N LEU A 140 -2.09 -15.17 -1.65
CA LEU A 140 -3.30 -15.18 -0.82
C LEU A 140 -3.76 -16.61 -0.50
N SER A 141 -3.78 -16.93 0.79
CA SER A 141 -4.44 -18.10 1.35
C SER A 141 -5.58 -17.68 2.27
N VAL A 142 -6.72 -18.34 2.13
CA VAL A 142 -7.96 -18.02 2.85
C VAL A 142 -8.40 -19.23 3.65
N ASP A 143 -8.36 -19.12 4.98
CA ASP A 143 -8.95 -20.12 5.85
C ASP A 143 -10.33 -19.65 6.33
N THR A 144 -11.37 -20.29 5.82
CA THR A 144 -12.76 -19.97 6.20
C THR A 144 -13.19 -20.56 7.54
N GLN A 145 -12.46 -21.54 8.09
CA GLN A 145 -12.75 -22.13 9.39
C GLN A 145 -12.27 -21.22 10.52
N SER A 146 -11.01 -20.77 10.45
CA SER A 146 -10.45 -19.78 11.38
C SER A 146 -10.83 -18.34 11.05
N GLN A 147 -11.37 -18.07 9.85
CA GLN A 147 -11.73 -16.75 9.34
C GLN A 147 -10.53 -15.82 9.19
N GLN A 148 -9.43 -16.34 8.63
CA GLN A 148 -8.17 -15.63 8.50
C GLN A 148 -7.65 -15.60 7.06
N PHE A 149 -6.98 -14.49 6.74
CA PHE A 149 -6.18 -14.30 5.54
C PHE A 149 -4.71 -14.44 5.88
N LEU A 150 -3.99 -15.22 5.09
CA LEU A 150 -2.53 -15.15 5.00
C LEU A 150 -2.17 -14.61 3.62
N ILE A 151 -1.46 -13.49 3.58
CA ILE A 151 -1.02 -12.85 2.35
C ILE A 151 0.50 -12.75 2.39
N VAL A 152 1.18 -13.44 1.48
CA VAL A 152 2.62 -13.28 1.27
C VAL A 152 2.84 -12.16 0.25
N LEU A 153 3.48 -11.08 0.67
CA LEU A 153 3.69 -9.87 -0.16
C LEU A 153 4.94 -9.97 -1.02
N ASP A 154 5.96 -10.65 -0.52
CA ASP A 154 7.20 -10.94 -1.23
C ASP A 154 7.62 -12.38 -0.90
N GLU A 155 7.74 -13.23 -1.92
CA GLU A 155 8.15 -14.63 -1.72
C GLU A 155 9.63 -14.75 -1.30
N ASP A 156 10.45 -13.74 -1.61
CA ASP A 156 11.87 -13.72 -1.28
C ASP A 156 12.19 -13.09 0.09
N ASP A 157 11.20 -12.40 0.71
CA ASP A 157 11.32 -11.81 2.05
C ASP A 157 10.31 -12.43 3.02
N ALA A 158 10.79 -13.32 3.88
CA ALA A 158 9.94 -13.98 4.86
C ALA A 158 9.38 -13.05 5.96
N ASN A 159 9.83 -11.79 6.04
CA ASN A 159 9.21 -10.78 6.90
C ASN A 159 8.00 -10.11 6.24
N SER A 160 7.79 -10.32 4.93
CA SER A 160 6.83 -9.61 4.11
C SER A 160 5.56 -10.44 3.95
N TYR A 161 4.81 -10.58 5.04
CA TYR A 161 3.49 -11.21 5.01
C TYR A 161 2.50 -10.48 5.92
N ILE A 162 1.22 -10.71 5.67
CA ILE A 162 0.12 -10.21 6.48
C ILE A 162 -0.74 -11.40 6.89
N LEU A 163 -0.92 -11.53 8.20
CA LEU A 163 -1.96 -12.35 8.80
C LEU A 163 -3.05 -11.41 9.31
N ALA A 164 -4.28 -11.58 8.83
CA ALA A 164 -5.40 -10.72 9.22
C ALA A 164 -6.69 -11.51 9.36
N ASP A 165 -7.50 -11.17 10.36
CA ASP A 165 -8.84 -11.75 10.48
C ASP A 165 -9.78 -11.11 9.44
N PHE A 166 -10.83 -11.83 9.04
CA PHE A 166 -11.81 -11.31 8.10
C PHE A 166 -12.45 -10.01 8.63
N ALA A 167 -12.71 -9.95 9.93
CA ALA A 167 -13.28 -8.80 10.64
C ALA A 167 -12.37 -7.56 10.66
N ASP A 168 -11.07 -7.72 10.41
CA ASP A 168 -10.13 -6.60 10.36
C ASP A 168 -10.18 -5.84 9.03
N THR A 169 -10.94 -6.35 8.05
CA THR A 169 -11.15 -5.69 6.76
C THR A 169 -11.91 -4.38 6.95
N LYS A 170 -11.27 -3.24 6.66
CA LYS A 170 -11.88 -1.91 6.80
C LYS A 170 -12.33 -1.32 5.47
N LYS A 171 -11.58 -1.54 4.40
CA LYS A 171 -11.93 -0.98 3.08
C LYS A 171 -11.46 -1.88 1.96
N VAL A 172 -12.30 -2.00 0.93
CA VAL A 172 -12.03 -2.78 -0.28
C VAL A 172 -12.25 -1.90 -1.49
N GLN A 173 -11.34 -1.95 -2.46
CA GLN A 173 -11.44 -1.22 -3.72
C GLN A 173 -10.96 -2.10 -4.87
N ILE A 174 -11.65 -2.04 -6.01
CA ILE A 174 -11.15 -2.64 -7.25
C ILE A 174 -10.31 -1.57 -7.95
N LYS A 175 -9.01 -1.82 -8.12
CA LYS A 175 -8.07 -0.88 -8.78
C LYS A 175 -8.07 -1.05 -10.27
N GLU A 176 -7.98 -2.30 -10.72
CA GLU A 176 -7.91 -2.69 -12.12
C GLU A 176 -8.72 -3.96 -12.33
N ALA A 177 -9.36 -4.08 -13.48
CA ALA A 177 -10.11 -5.27 -13.88
C ALA A 177 -10.01 -5.44 -15.39
N ASP A 178 -9.60 -6.62 -15.84
CA ASP A 178 -9.63 -7.05 -17.22
C ASP A 178 -10.29 -8.43 -17.33
N ASP A 179 -10.37 -9.00 -18.53
CA ASP A 179 -11.04 -10.28 -18.77
C ASP A 179 -10.32 -11.47 -18.08
N LEU A 180 -9.04 -11.33 -17.74
CA LEU A 180 -8.18 -12.40 -17.22
C LEU A 180 -7.96 -12.29 -15.72
N SER A 181 -7.95 -11.08 -15.17
CA SER A 181 -7.54 -10.81 -13.81
C SER A 181 -8.17 -9.55 -13.24
N LYS A 182 -8.13 -9.44 -11.91
CA LYS A 182 -8.61 -8.29 -11.17
C LYS A 182 -7.66 -7.96 -10.04
N VAL A 183 -7.32 -6.68 -9.89
CA VAL A 183 -6.52 -6.16 -8.80
C VAL A 183 -7.44 -5.62 -7.71
N ILE A 184 -7.51 -6.33 -6.60
CA ILE A 184 -8.35 -6.02 -5.44
C ILE A 184 -7.45 -5.44 -4.35
N ALA A 185 -7.69 -4.18 -4.01
CA ALA A 185 -6.99 -3.45 -2.96
C ALA A 185 -7.74 -3.57 -1.64
N VAL A 186 -7.10 -4.11 -0.61
CA VAL A 186 -7.68 -4.32 0.73
C VAL A 186 -6.89 -3.54 1.77
N HIS A 187 -7.61 -2.83 2.64
CA HIS A 187 -7.07 -2.14 3.81
C HIS A 187 -7.57 -2.81 5.08
N PHE A 188 -6.64 -3.19 5.94
CA PHE A 188 -6.91 -3.84 7.24
C PHE A 188 -6.73 -2.85 8.39
N GLN A 189 -7.35 -3.14 9.54
CA GLN A 189 -7.38 -2.25 10.71
C GLN A 189 -6.00 -1.78 11.19
N ASN A 190 -4.98 -2.63 11.08
CA ASN A 190 -3.64 -2.38 11.60
C ASN A 190 -2.69 -1.78 10.55
N MET A 191 -3.21 -1.32 9.40
CA MET A 191 -2.42 -0.68 8.35
C MET A 191 -2.40 0.84 8.49
N PRO A 192 -1.31 1.51 8.07
CA PRO A 192 -1.28 2.96 7.98
C PRO A 192 -2.44 3.50 7.13
N PHE A 193 -2.98 4.66 7.53
CA PHE A 193 -4.10 5.26 6.83
C PHE A 193 -3.74 5.55 5.37
N GLY A 194 -4.49 4.94 4.44
CA GLY A 194 -4.28 5.10 3.00
C GLY A 194 -3.46 3.99 2.35
N ASP A 195 -2.86 3.08 3.12
CA ASP A 195 -2.16 1.92 2.60
C ASP A 195 -3.12 0.79 2.24
N PHE A 196 -2.82 0.08 1.15
CA PHE A 196 -3.59 -1.05 0.67
C PHE A 196 -2.66 -2.17 0.24
N VAL A 197 -3.09 -3.40 0.51
CA VAL A 197 -2.54 -4.59 -0.14
C VAL A 197 -3.26 -4.76 -1.45
N ASN A 198 -2.51 -4.84 -2.55
CA ASN A 198 -3.07 -5.06 -3.87
C ASN A 198 -2.88 -6.54 -4.23
N LEU A 199 -3.98 -7.25 -4.46
CA LEU A 199 -3.98 -8.66 -4.82
C LEU A 199 -4.50 -8.82 -6.24
N LYS A 200 -3.67 -9.36 -7.13
CA LYS A 200 -4.01 -9.66 -8.52
C LYS A 200 -4.52 -11.10 -8.64
N LEU A 201 -5.83 -11.26 -8.63
CA LEU A 201 -6.48 -12.57 -8.68
C LEU A 201 -7.03 -12.87 -10.08
N SER A 202 -7.05 -14.15 -10.44
CA SER A 202 -7.58 -14.61 -11.73
C SER A 202 -9.10 -14.47 -11.82
N ASN A 203 -9.60 -14.06 -12.99
CA ASN A 203 -11.02 -14.11 -13.36
C ASN A 203 -11.39 -15.45 -14.02
N GLU A 204 -10.42 -16.33 -14.26
CA GLU A 204 -10.70 -17.66 -14.81
C GLU A 204 -11.42 -18.55 -13.79
N MET A 205 -12.30 -19.40 -14.31
CA MET A 205 -13.07 -20.34 -13.50
C MET A 205 -12.13 -21.33 -12.80
N ASN A 206 -12.16 -21.36 -11.47
CA ASN A 206 -11.51 -22.39 -10.70
C ASN A 206 -12.51 -23.52 -10.38
N PRO A 207 -12.28 -24.77 -10.84
CA PRO A 207 -13.23 -25.86 -10.65
C PRO A 207 -13.40 -26.28 -9.18
N VAL A 208 -12.41 -26.02 -8.32
CA VAL A 208 -12.48 -26.30 -6.88
C VAL A 208 -13.40 -25.30 -6.18
N LEU A 209 -13.35 -24.03 -6.58
CA LEU A 209 -14.17 -22.96 -6.01
C LEU A 209 -15.57 -22.89 -6.60
N GLY A 210 -15.78 -23.44 -7.81
CA GLY A 210 -17.03 -23.28 -8.55
C GLY A 210 -17.26 -21.85 -9.06
N GLN A 211 -16.25 -21.00 -8.98
CA GLN A 211 -16.22 -19.61 -9.45
C GLN A 211 -14.76 -19.16 -9.64
N SER A 212 -14.53 -17.93 -10.11
CA SER A 212 -13.17 -17.40 -10.22
C SER A 212 -12.58 -17.04 -8.85
N PRO A 213 -11.26 -17.14 -8.65
CA PRO A 213 -10.60 -16.70 -7.41
C PRO A 213 -10.91 -15.24 -7.05
N ALA A 214 -10.90 -14.34 -8.04
CA ALA A 214 -11.28 -12.94 -7.85
C ALA A 214 -12.74 -12.80 -7.39
N GLY A 215 -13.68 -13.51 -8.02
CA GLY A 215 -15.10 -13.46 -7.65
C GLY A 215 -15.38 -14.08 -6.28
N TYR A 216 -14.66 -15.16 -5.94
CA TYR A 216 -14.71 -15.77 -4.61
C TYR A 216 -14.26 -14.78 -3.54
N PHE A 217 -13.11 -14.15 -3.74
CA PHE A 217 -12.54 -13.23 -2.77
C PHE A 217 -13.40 -11.98 -2.60
N GLU A 218 -13.95 -11.41 -3.67
CA GLU A 218 -14.90 -10.29 -3.57
C GLU A 218 -16.15 -10.65 -2.78
N THR A 219 -16.74 -11.82 -3.05
CA THR A 219 -17.92 -12.29 -2.34
C THR A 219 -17.62 -12.47 -0.84
N LEU A 220 -16.44 -12.99 -0.53
CA LEU A 220 -15.98 -13.14 0.84
C LEU A 220 -15.81 -11.78 1.52
N LEU A 221 -15.09 -10.85 0.90
CA LEU A 221 -14.85 -9.52 1.46
C LEU A 221 -16.15 -8.74 1.64
N ALA A 222 -17.10 -8.82 0.70
CA ALA A 222 -18.40 -8.15 0.80
C ALA A 222 -19.22 -8.60 2.02
N LYS A 223 -18.97 -9.81 2.54
CA LYS A 223 -19.61 -10.30 3.77
C LYS A 223 -19.05 -9.63 5.03
N TRP A 224 -17.81 -9.18 5.00
CA TRP A 224 -17.06 -8.77 6.20
C TRP A 224 -16.63 -7.30 6.21
N SER A 225 -16.70 -6.59 5.08
CA SER A 225 -16.24 -5.20 4.94
C SER A 225 -17.29 -4.12 5.32
N ASN A 226 -18.09 -4.33 6.36
CA ASN A 226 -19.12 -3.37 6.81
C ASN A 226 -18.61 -2.38 7.87
#